data_AF-A0A958G2L4-F1
#
_entry.id   AF-A0A958G2L4-F1
#
_cell.length_a   1.000
_cell.length_b   1.000
_cell.length_c   1.000
_cell.angle_alpha   90.00
_cell.angle_beta   90.00
_cell.angle_gamma   90.00
#
_symmetry.space_group_name_H-M   'P 1'
#
loop_
_entity.id
_entity.type
_entity.pdbx_description
1 polymer ?
#
loop_
_entity_poly.entity_id
_entity_poly.type
_entity_poly.pdbx_seq_one_letter_code
_entity_poly.pdbx_strand_id
1 'polypeptide(L)'
;MNFVPQQIDQETWAYYLEVPGSLVVLLQAYFESYEGLGTVRTLDIRKSLVCILTTSSLRELCGRALESIAGQIDIKSVGKPAEAEKYLGYFKRA
;
A
#
# COMPACT_ATOMS: atom_id res chain seq x y z
N MET A 1 1.40 13.86 -6.65
CA MET A 1 0.49 13.65 -5.51
C MET A 1 1.35 13.03 -4.41
N ASN A 2 1.31 13.51 -3.16
CA ASN A 2 2.23 13.00 -2.14
C ASN A 2 1.61 11.80 -1.42
N PHE A 3 2.12 10.58 -1.67
CA PHE A 3 1.70 9.37 -0.97
C PHE A 3 2.46 9.24 0.35
N VAL A 4 1.74 9.18 1.46
CA VAL A 4 2.37 9.18 2.79
C VAL A 4 2.49 7.74 3.31
N PRO A 5 3.71 7.17 3.38
CA PRO A 5 3.88 5.84 3.94
C PRO A 5 3.71 5.89 5.46
N GLN A 6 3.18 4.81 6.01
CA GLN A 6 3.01 4.59 7.44
C GLN A 6 3.96 3.48 7.88
N GLN A 7 4.77 3.75 8.90
CA GLN A 7 5.66 2.74 9.45
C GLN A 7 4.86 1.70 10.22
N ILE A 8 5.10 0.42 9.93
CA ILE A 8 4.48 -0.72 10.61
C ILE A 8 5.42 -1.25 11.70
N ASP A 9 6.69 -1.46 11.35
CA ASP A 9 7.79 -1.84 12.23
C ASP A 9 9.12 -1.23 11.73
N GLN A 10 10.28 -1.72 12.21
CA GLN A 10 11.58 -1.19 11.83
C GLN A 10 11.89 -1.34 10.33
N GLU A 11 11.37 -2.39 9.68
CA GLU A 11 11.69 -2.75 8.30
C GLU A 11 10.48 -2.63 7.36
N THR A 12 9.26 -2.58 7.89
CA THR A 12 8.03 -2.64 7.11
C THR A 12 7.31 -1.30 7.08
N TRP A 13 6.93 -0.86 5.88
CA TRP A 13 6.14 0.33 5.62
C TRP A 13 4.89 -0.01 4.81
N ALA A 14 3.83 0.77 5.00
CA ALA A 14 2.56 0.59 4.30
C ALA A 14 2.07 1.90 3.67
N TYR A 15 1.67 1.85 2.41
CA TYR A 15 0.85 2.87 1.77
C TYR A 15 -0.60 2.44 1.81
N TYR A 16 -1.49 3.23 2.40
CA TYR A 16 -2.93 2.95 2.40
C TYR A 16 -3.61 3.80 1.33
N LEU A 17 -4.39 3.16 0.47
CA LEU A 17 -4.91 3.78 -0.75
C LEU A 17 -6.37 3.41 -0.96
N GLU A 18 -7.15 4.38 -1.43
CA GLU A 18 -8.42 4.14 -2.11
C GLU A 18 -8.14 3.97 -3.61
N VAL A 19 -8.56 2.84 -4.17
CA VAL A 19 -8.37 2.44 -5.57
C VAL A 19 -9.67 1.81 -6.08
N PRO A 20 -10.24 2.25 -7.23
CA PRO A 20 -11.42 1.65 -7.81
C PRO A 20 -11.29 0.13 -7.87
N GLY A 21 -12.32 -0.59 -7.39
CA GLY A 21 -12.28 -2.05 -7.29
C GLY A 21 -11.92 -2.76 -8.59
N SER A 22 -12.32 -2.20 -9.74
CA SER A 22 -11.99 -2.71 -11.09
C SER A 22 -10.50 -2.60 -11.46
N LEU A 23 -9.73 -1.77 -10.74
CA LEU A 23 -8.32 -1.48 -11.01
C LEU A 23 -7.37 -2.10 -9.99
N VAL A 24 -7.90 -2.74 -8.94
CA VAL A 24 -7.07 -3.40 -7.90
C VAL A 24 -6.17 -4.47 -8.51
N VAL A 25 -6.70 -5.27 -9.44
CA VAL A 25 -5.93 -6.32 -10.14
C VAL A 25 -4.83 -5.71 -11.01
N LEU A 26 -5.12 -4.58 -11.67
CA LEU A 26 -4.11 -3.86 -12.46
C LEU A 26 -2.98 -3.34 -11.57
N LEU A 27 -3.32 -2.76 -10.41
CA LEU A 27 -2.33 -2.29 -9.44
C LEU A 27 -1.46 -3.43 -8.90
N GLN A 28 -2.08 -4.59 -8.61
CA GLN A 28 -1.36 -5.80 -8.20
C GLN A 28 -0.36 -6.24 -9.27
N ALA A 29 -0.81 -6.41 -10.51
CA ALA A 29 0.05 -6.82 -11.62
C ALA A 29 1.18 -5.82 -11.89
N TYR A 30 0.90 -4.52 -11.78
CA TYR A 30 1.91 -3.47 -11.91
C TYR A 30 3.02 -3.64 -10.86
N PHE A 31 2.66 -3.80 -9.59
CA PHE A 31 3.64 -3.97 -8.51
C PHE A 31 4.37 -5.32 -8.60
N GLU A 32 3.69 -6.40 -8.97
CA GLU A 32 4.30 -7.73 -9.16
C GLU A 32 5.30 -7.77 -10.33
N SER A 33 5.17 -6.87 -11.32
CA SER A 33 6.14 -6.74 -12.41
C SER A 33 7.50 -6.18 -11.95
N TYR A 34 7.54 -5.50 -10.79
CA TYR A 34 8.77 -5.02 -10.17
C TYR A 34 9.15 -5.95 -9.01
N GLU A 35 10.10 -6.84 -9.25
CA GLU A 35 10.55 -7.80 -8.24
C GLU A 35 10.91 -7.12 -6.92
N GLY A 36 10.24 -7.53 -5.85
CA GLY A 36 10.50 -7.07 -4.48
C GLY A 36 9.97 -5.67 -4.12
N LEU A 37 9.49 -4.86 -5.08
CA LEU A 37 9.12 -3.46 -4.86
C LEU A 37 8.09 -3.26 -3.75
N GLY A 38 7.08 -4.12 -3.75
CA GLY A 38 6.05 -4.12 -2.73
C GLY A 38 5.00 -5.19 -2.98
N THR A 39 4.21 -5.45 -1.95
CA THR A 39 3.12 -6.41 -1.99
C THR A 39 1.80 -5.67 -1.82
N VAL A 40 0.93 -5.77 -2.81
CA VAL A 40 -0.41 -5.18 -2.76
C VAL A 40 -1.38 -6.13 -2.06
N ARG A 41 -2.16 -5.60 -1.11
CA ARG A 41 -3.19 -6.32 -0.35
C ARG A 41 -4.49 -5.55 -0.37
N THR A 42 -5.57 -6.24 -0.67
CA THR A 42 -6.92 -5.69 -0.52
C THR A 42 -7.32 -5.79 0.95
N LEU A 43 -7.64 -4.65 1.56
CA LEU A 43 -8.13 -4.60 2.94
C LEU A 43 -9.65 -4.70 2.98
N ASP A 44 -10.33 -3.95 2.11
CA ASP A 44 -11.79 -4.03 1.95
C ASP A 44 -12.17 -3.63 0.52
N ILE A 45 -12.61 -4.62 -0.27
CA ILE A 45 -13.00 -4.40 -1.66
C ILE A 45 -14.25 -3.52 -1.79
N ARG A 46 -15.16 -3.54 -0.81
CA ARG A 46 -16.39 -2.73 -0.85
C ARG A 46 -16.10 -1.26 -0.59
N LYS A 47 -15.04 -0.99 0.18
CA LYS A 47 -14.54 0.36 0.45
C LYS A 47 -13.42 0.78 -0.51
N SER A 48 -13.13 -0.01 -1.55
CA SER A 48 -12.03 0.28 -2.49
C SER A 48 -10.67 0.45 -1.79
N LEU A 49 -10.47 -0.22 -0.65
CA LEU A 49 -9.33 0.02 0.23
C LEU A 49 -8.25 -1.05 0.03
N VAL A 50 -7.05 -0.58 -0.30
CA VAL A 50 -5.86 -1.42 -0.47
C VAL A 50 -4.71 -0.90 0.36
N CYS A 51 -3.75 -1.78 0.66
CA CYS A 51 -2.44 -1.36 1.12
C CYS A 51 -1.32 -1.94 0.27
N ILE A 52 -0.23 -1.19 0.15
CA ILE A 52 1.02 -1.66 -0.44
C ILE A 52 2.03 -1.75 0.69
N LEU A 53 2.50 -2.96 0.96
CA LEU A 53 3.57 -3.23 1.91
C LEU A 53 4.90 -3.17 1.17
N THR A 54 5.88 -2.47 1.72
CA THR A 54 7.24 -2.37 1.19
C THR A 54 8.25 -2.35 2.32
N THR A 55 9.52 -2.54 2.00
CA THR A 55 10.60 -2.48 2.98
C THR A 55 11.15 -1.07 3.14
N SER A 56 11.85 -0.80 4.24
CA SER A 56 12.58 0.45 4.46
C SER A 56 13.51 0.80 3.29
N SER A 57 14.18 -0.20 2.70
CA SER A 57 15.11 -0.02 1.57
C SER A 57 14.41 0.30 0.23
N LEU A 58 13.16 -0.11 0.06
CA LEU A 58 12.41 0.07 -1.20
C LEU A 58 11.31 1.14 -1.11
N ARG A 59 11.08 1.70 0.08
CA ARG A 59 10.04 2.72 0.34
C ARG A 59 10.04 3.86 -0.68
N GLU A 60 11.19 4.47 -0.94
CA GLU A 60 11.25 5.60 -1.90
C GLU A 60 10.92 5.18 -3.33
N LEU A 61 11.41 4.01 -3.75
CA LEU A 61 11.13 3.47 -5.07
C LEU A 61 9.64 3.11 -5.21
N CYS A 62 9.05 2.52 -4.16
CA CYS A 62 7.63 2.20 -4.09
C CYS A 62 6.78 3.48 -4.21
N GLY A 63 7.17 4.56 -3.53
CA GLY A 63 6.51 5.87 -3.65
C GLY A 63 6.56 6.42 -5.08
N ARG A 64 7.71 6.35 -5.75
CA ARG A 64 7.85 6.79 -7.15
C ARG A 64 7.04 5.94 -8.13
N ALA A 65 6.99 4.63 -7.92
CA ALA A 65 6.14 3.75 -8.72
C ALA A 65 4.65 4.08 -8.55
N LEU A 66 4.22 4.36 -7.32
CA LEU A 66 2.88 4.85 -7.02
C LEU A 66 2.57 6.17 -7.75
N GLU A 67 3.48 7.13 -7.73
CA GLU A 67 3.33 8.39 -8.46
C GLU A 67 3.23 8.18 -9.98
N SER A 68 3.98 7.22 -10.53
CA SER A 68 3.94 6.88 -11.96
C SER A 68 2.59 6.33 -12.39
N ILE A 69 2.01 5.39 -11.62
CA ILE A 69 0.71 4.79 -11.95
C ILE A 69 -0.46 5.72 -11.61
N ALA A 70 -0.31 6.63 -10.63
CA ALA A 70 -1.33 7.63 -10.30
C ALA A 70 -1.63 8.63 -11.42
N GLY A 71 -0.72 8.77 -12.40
CA GLY A 71 -1.00 9.52 -13.63
C GLY A 71 -1.96 8.81 -14.60
N GLN A 72 -2.25 7.52 -14.37
CA GLN A 72 -3.04 6.67 -15.27
C GLN A 72 -4.34 6.19 -14.64
N ILE A 73 -4.42 6.14 -13.31
CA ILE A 73 -5.59 5.66 -12.57
C ILE A 73 -5.90 6.56 -11.37
N ASP A 74 -7.17 6.62 -11.00
CA ASP A 74 -7.65 7.37 -9.84
C ASP A 74 -7.24 6.65 -8.54
N ILE A 75 -6.18 7.14 -7.90
CA ILE A 75 -5.67 6.63 -6.62
C ILE A 75 -5.68 7.78 -5.64
N LYS A 76 -6.19 7.52 -4.44
CA LYS A 76 -6.15 8.48 -3.34
C LYS A 76 -5.43 7.90 -2.14
N SER A 77 -4.43 8.64 -1.63
CA SER A 77 -3.80 8.30 -0.35
C SER A 77 -4.81 8.48 0.78
N VAL A 78 -4.88 7.50 1.67
CA VAL A 78 -5.68 7.57 2.88
C VAL A 78 -4.83 7.29 4.11
N GLY A 79 -5.34 7.67 5.28
CA GLY A 79 -4.72 7.31 6.55
C GLY A 79 -4.81 5.82 6.82
N LYS A 80 -4.05 5.36 7.82
CA LYS A 80 -4.15 4.00 8.32
C LYS A 80 -5.59 3.71 8.79
N PRO A 81 -6.24 2.67 8.27
CA PRO A 81 -7.60 2.32 8.69
C PRO A 81 -7.58 1.76 10.11
N ALA A 82 -8.58 2.14 10.92
CA ALA A 82 -8.69 1.72 12.32
C ALA A 82 -8.69 0.19 12.48
N GLU A 83 -9.24 -0.54 11.50
CA GLU A 83 -9.30 -1.99 11.46
C GLU A 83 -7.89 -2.64 11.39
N ALA A 84 -6.89 -1.97 10.81
CA ALA A 84 -5.52 -2.48 10.73
C ALA A 84 -4.80 -2.43 12.09
N GLU A 85 -5.17 -1.51 12.99
CA GLU A 85 -4.55 -1.41 14.32
C GLU A 85 -4.80 -2.63 15.19
N LYS A 86 -5.98 -3.23 15.05
CA LYS A 86 -6.40 -4.41 15.81
C LYS A 86 -5.43 -5.58 15.67
N TYR A 87 -4.90 -5.80 14.47
CA TYR A 87 -4.05 -6.97 14.17
C TYR A 87 -2.56 -6.71 14.38
N LEU A 88 -2.11 -5.45 14.35
CA LEU A 88 -0.70 -5.11 14.63
C LEU A 88 -0.31 -5.35 16.09
N GLY A 89 -1.28 -5.37 17.01
CA GLY A 89 -1.05 -5.73 18.41
C GLY A 89 -0.48 -7.14 18.61
N TYR A 90 -0.68 -8.07 17.67
CA TYR A 90 -0.13 -9.43 17.73
C TYR A 90 1.39 -9.46 17.55
N PHE A 91 1.96 -8.50 16.82
CA PHE A 91 3.40 -8.45 16.51
C PHE A 91 4.21 -7.62 17.52
N LYS A 92 3.55 -6.78 18.34
CA LYS A 92 4.20 -6.00 19.41
C LYS A 92 4.56 -6.82 20.67
N ARG A 93 4.23 -8.12 20.70
CA ARG A 93 4.46 -9.03 21.84
C ARG A 93 5.60 -10.03 21.62
N ALA A 94 6.42 -9.86 20.58
CA ALA A 94 7.63 -10.66 20.36
C ALA A 94 8.86 -9.95 20.94
#